data_AF-A0A9D6K9G2-F1
#
_entry.id   AF-A0A9D6K9G2-F1
#
_cell.length_a   1.000
_cell.length_b   1.000
_cell.length_c   1.000
_cell.angle_alpha   90.00
_cell.angle_beta   90.00
_cell.angle_gamma   90.00
#
_symmetry.space_group_name_H-M   'P 1'
#
loop_
_entity.id
_entity.type
_entity.pdbx_description
1 polymer ?
#
loop_
_entity_poly.entity_id
_entity_poly.type
_entity_poly.pdbx_seq_one_letter_code
_entity_poly.pdbx_strand_id
1 'polypeptide(L)'
;MTHSARAGKYFLRLSDGHGHENLLNLIVEVTGEKKKEKAAKVASARTLWVPAINNHGGYGRWAFIEVGDPWDAQNLIRAGLKKGAMA
;
A
#
# COMPACT_ATOMS: atom_id res chain seq x y z
N MET A 1 -1.12 -28.79 6.53
CA MET A 1 -0.33 -27.62 6.96
C MET A 1 -1.09 -26.35 6.60
N THR A 2 -1.78 -25.74 7.55
CA THR A 2 -2.39 -24.41 7.38
C THR A 2 -1.28 -23.37 7.54
N HIS A 3 -0.84 -22.78 6.43
CA HIS A 3 0.02 -21.60 6.49
C HIS A 3 -0.86 -20.42 6.91
N SER A 4 -0.73 -19.99 8.17
CA SER A 4 -1.33 -18.74 8.64
C SER A 4 -0.41 -17.59 8.23
N ALA A 5 -0.88 -16.75 7.32
CA ALA A 5 -0.20 -15.51 7.01
C ALA A 5 -0.38 -14.52 8.16
N ARG A 6 0.74 -13.97 8.65
CA ARG A 6 0.74 -13.02 9.77
C ARG A 6 0.36 -11.63 9.29
N ALA A 7 -0.44 -10.93 10.10
CA ALA A 7 -0.66 -9.50 9.92
C ALA A 7 0.67 -8.75 10.09
N GLY A 8 0.89 -7.71 9.28
CA GLY A 8 2.14 -6.95 9.28
C GLY A 8 2.08 -5.67 8.45
N LYS A 9 3.03 -4.77 8.67
CA LYS A 9 3.24 -3.55 7.88
C LYS A 9 4.57 -3.63 7.16
N TYR A 10 4.59 -3.24 5.88
CA TYR A 10 5.79 -3.26 5.06
C TYR A 10 5.95 -1.92 4.35
N PHE A 11 7.20 -1.46 4.24
CA PHE A 11 7.58 -0.28 3.48
C PHE A 11 8.48 -0.74 2.34
N LEU A 12 8.07 -0.45 1.10
CA LEU A 12 8.82 -0.83 -0.09
C LEU A 12 9.18 0.41 -0.89
N ARG A 13 10.32 0.35 -1.57
CA ARG A 13 10.71 1.33 -2.58
C ARG A 13 10.80 0.60 -3.92
N LEU A 14 9.95 0.99 -4.85
CA LEU A 14 9.72 0.26 -6.09
C LEU A 14 10.17 1.09 -7.30
N SER A 15 10.84 0.42 -8.23
CA SER A 15 10.94 0.92 -9.61
C SER A 15 9.69 0.43 -10.36
N ASP A 16 8.79 1.36 -10.65
CA ASP A 16 7.51 1.12 -11.31
C ASP A 16 7.49 1.63 -12.76
N GLY A 17 8.68 1.86 -13.35
CA GLY A 17 8.83 2.29 -14.75
C GLY A 17 8.90 3.80 -14.97
N HIS A 18 8.89 4.61 -13.90
CA HIS A 18 8.98 6.06 -13.97
C HIS A 18 10.42 6.62 -13.97
N GLY A 19 11.44 5.76 -14.04
CA GLY A 19 12.85 6.13 -14.01
C GLY A 19 13.45 6.08 -12.60
N HIS A 20 14.79 6.01 -12.53
CA HIS A 20 15.54 5.81 -11.28
C HIS A 20 15.38 6.96 -10.28
N GLU A 21 15.08 8.17 -10.76
CA GLU A 21 14.89 9.37 -9.93
C GLU A 21 13.45 9.55 -9.44
N ASN A 22 12.51 8.75 -9.96
CA ASN A 22 11.10 8.85 -9.64
C ASN A 22 10.57 7.52 -9.11
N LEU A 23 11.15 7.02 -8.02
CA LEU A 23 10.73 5.77 -7.38
C LEU A 23 9.44 5.94 -6.59
N LEU A 24 8.67 4.85 -6.46
CA LEU A 24 7.45 4.80 -5.65
C LEU A 24 7.75 4.30 -4.23
N ASN A 25 7.37 5.06 -3.21
CA ASN A 25 7.31 4.56 -1.83
C ASN A 25 5.94 3.91 -1.59
N LEU A 26 5.92 2.61 -1.32
CA LEU A 26 4.69 1.85 -1.11
C LEU A 26 4.59 1.38 0.34
N ILE A 27 3.47 1.71 0.98
CA ILE A 27 3.08 1.14 2.27
C ILE A 27 2.13 -0.03 2.00
N VAL A 28 2.45 -1.21 2.52
CA VAL A 28 1.59 -2.39 2.46
C VAL A 28 1.16 -2.78 3.86
N GLU A 29 -0.15 -2.73 4.10
CA GLU A 29 -0.77 -3.29 5.29
C GLU A 29 -1.31 -4.68 4.99
N VAL A 30 -0.77 -5.71 5.62
CA VAL A 30 -1.37 -7.04 5.61
C VAL A 30 -2.26 -7.15 6.83
N THR A 31 -3.57 -7.03 6.63
CA THR A 31 -4.56 -7.28 7.67
C THR A 31 -4.92 -8.76 7.65
N GLY A 32 -4.81 -9.43 8.81
CA GLY A 32 -5.48 -10.71 9.04
C GLY A 32 -7.00 -10.49 9.19
N GLU A 33 -7.64 -11.10 10.19
CA GLU A 33 -9.09 -10.89 10.40
C GLU A 33 -9.50 -9.41 10.44
N LYS A 34 -10.56 -9.09 9.68
CA LYS A 34 -11.12 -7.74 9.56
C LYS A 34 -11.78 -7.30 10.87
N LYS A 35 -11.04 -6.58 11.72
CA LYS A 35 -11.57 -5.92 12.92
C LYS A 35 -11.92 -4.46 12.60
N LYS A 36 -13.10 -3.99 13.03
CA LYS A 36 -13.62 -2.63 12.74
C LYS A 36 -12.65 -1.49 13.07
N GLU A 37 -11.87 -1.63 14.15
CA GLU A 37 -10.86 -0.62 14.54
C GLU A 37 -9.70 -0.48 13.53
N LYS A 38 -9.37 -1.53 12.77
CA LYS A 38 -8.30 -1.46 11.75
C LYS A 38 -8.74 -0.69 10.51
N ALA A 39 -10.03 -0.76 10.16
CA ALA A 39 -10.57 -0.12 8.97
C ALA A 39 -10.45 1.42 9.02
N ALA A 40 -10.66 2.03 10.19
CA ALA A 40 -10.52 3.48 10.36
C ALA A 40 -9.08 3.96 10.15
N LYS A 41 -8.08 3.22 10.65
CA LYS A 41 -6.67 3.58 10.50
C LYS A 41 -6.18 3.45 9.06
N VAL A 42 -6.62 2.41 8.36
CA VAL A 42 -6.33 2.22 6.94
C VAL A 42 -6.99 3.31 6.09
N ALA A 43 -8.25 3.63 6.38
CA ALA A 43 -8.96 4.70 5.69
C ALA A 43 -8.21 6.04 5.82
N SER A 44 -7.80 6.44 7.04
CA SER A 44 -7.06 7.70 7.24
C SER A 44 -5.72 7.73 6.49
N ALA A 45 -4.96 6.63 6.46
CA ALA A 45 -3.70 6.59 5.73
C ALA A 45 -3.93 6.77 4.22
N ARG A 46 -4.94 6.08 3.68
CA ARG A 46 -5.27 6.09 2.26
C ARG A 46 -5.91 7.40 1.80
N THR A 47 -6.83 7.99 2.56
CA THR A 47 -7.64 9.11 2.07
C THR A 47 -7.15 10.48 2.55
N LEU A 48 -6.28 10.54 3.56
CA LEU A 48 -5.79 11.81 4.10
C LEU A 48 -4.27 11.92 3.93
N TRP A 49 -3.52 10.97 4.45
CA TRP A 49 -2.06 11.10 4.55
C TRP A 49 -1.36 10.97 3.19
N VAL A 50 -1.69 9.95 2.39
CA VAL A 50 -1.09 9.77 1.05
C VAL A 50 -1.39 10.97 0.13
N PRO A 51 -2.63 11.47 0.02
CA PRO A 51 -2.90 12.70 -0.74
C PRO A 51 -2.12 13.91 -0.22
N ALA A 52 -2.06 14.11 1.11
CA ALA A 52 -1.38 15.26 1.69
C ALA A 52 0.13 15.27 1.39
N ILE A 53 0.81 14.12 1.52
CA ILE A 53 2.25 14.04 1.27
C ILE A 53 2.58 14.16 -0.23
N ASN A 54 1.74 13.58 -1.09
CA ASN A 54 1.89 13.73 -2.53
C ASN A 54 1.65 15.18 -2.99
N ASN A 55 0.66 15.87 -2.41
CA ASN A 55 0.40 17.28 -2.69
C ASN A 55 1.52 18.21 -2.18
N HIS A 56 2.19 17.84 -1.07
CA HIS A 56 3.36 18.57 -0.60
C HIS A 56 4.56 18.44 -1.56
N GLY A 57 4.71 17.31 -2.25
CA GLY A 57 5.72 17.09 -3.30
C GLY A 57 7.17 16.90 -2.82
N GLY A 58 7.50 17.30 -1.59
CA GLY A 58 8.87 17.24 -1.04
C GLY A 58 9.40 15.84 -0.70
N TYR A 59 8.53 14.80 -0.68
CA TYR A 59 8.89 13.46 -0.21
C TYR A 59 8.78 12.36 -1.28
N GLY A 60 8.68 12.75 -2.56
CA GLY A 60 8.48 11.84 -3.69
C GLY A 60 7.07 11.26 -3.74
N ARG A 61 6.88 10.19 -4.52
CA ARG A 61 5.57 9.55 -4.70
C ARG A 61 5.31 8.52 -3.61
N TRP A 62 4.09 8.54 -3.08
CA TRP A 62 3.61 7.59 -2.08
C TRP A 62 2.32 6.91 -2.54
N ALA A 63 2.21 5.62 -2.24
CA ALA A 63 1.00 4.83 -2.41
C ALA A 63 0.77 3.94 -1.18
N PHE A 64 -0.48 3.52 -0.98
CA PHE A 64 -0.89 2.65 0.10
C PHE A 64 -1.76 1.50 -0.43
N ILE A 65 -1.49 0.28 0.03
CA ILE A 65 -2.27 -0.93 -0.29
C ILE A 65 -2.60 -1.70 1.01
N GLU A 66 -3.86 -2.09 1.16
CA GLU A 66 -4.29 -3.04 2.20
C GLU A 66 -4.54 -4.41 1.58
N VAL A 67 -3.82 -5.42 2.07
CA VAL A 67 -3.98 -6.83 1.74
C VAL A 67 -4.83 -7.48 2.82
N GLY A 68 -6.10 -7.72 2.50
CA GLY A 68 -7.05 -8.43 3.38
C GLY A 68 -6.98 -9.96 3.28
N ASP A 69 -6.53 -10.47 2.14
CA ASP A 69 -6.21 -11.89 1.94
C ASP A 69 -4.76 -12.02 1.49
N PRO A 70 -3.87 -12.56 2.34
CA PRO A 70 -2.46 -12.73 2.02
C PRO A 70 -2.20 -13.62 0.79
N TRP A 71 -3.11 -14.54 0.45
CA TRP A 71 -2.98 -15.37 -0.74
C TRP A 71 -3.21 -14.59 -2.04
N ASP A 72 -3.94 -13.47 -1.98
CA ASP A 72 -4.20 -12.60 -3.13
C ASP A 72 -3.25 -11.38 -3.21
N ALA A 73 -2.31 -11.26 -2.26
CA ALA A 73 -1.40 -10.12 -2.15
C ALA A 73 -0.69 -9.78 -3.47
N GLN A 74 -0.20 -10.80 -4.18
CA GLN A 74 0.53 -10.63 -5.43
C GLN A 74 -0.34 -10.03 -6.54
N ASN A 75 -1.58 -10.51 -6.68
CA ASN A 75 -2.51 -10.00 -7.69
C ASN A 75 -2.94 -8.58 -7.37
N LEU A 76 -3.27 -8.33 -6.10
CA LEU A 76 -3.67 -7.01 -5.62
C LEU A 76 -2.57 -5.96 -5.86
N ILE A 77 -1.33 -6.26 -5.49
CA ILE A 77 -0.18 -5.36 -5.69
C ILE A 77 0.03 -5.09 -7.18
N ARG A 78 0.03 -6.14 -8.02
CA ARG A 78 0.18 -5.99 -9.48
C ARG A 78 -0.94 -5.16 -10.10
N ALA A 79 -2.18 -5.36 -9.67
CA ALA A 79 -3.33 -4.61 -10.15
C ALA A 79 -3.25 -3.13 -9.73
N GLY A 80 -2.82 -2.85 -8.50
CA GLY A 80 -2.57 -1.50 -8.01
C GLY A 80 -1.52 -0.76 -8.85
N LEU A 81 -0.37 -1.39 -9.08
CA LEU A 81 0.70 -0.82 -9.91
C LEU A 81 0.24 -0.57 -11.36
N LYS A 82 -0.52 -1.50 -11.97
CA LYS A 82 -0.99 -1.37 -13.36
C LYS A 82 -2.04 -0.29 -13.57
N LYS A 83 -2.89 0.00 -12.58
CA LYS A 83 -3.87 1.09 -12.69
C LYS A 83 -3.22 2.48 -12.68
N GLY A 84 -1.87 2.56 -12.62
CA GLY A 84 -1.16 3.79 -12.33
C GLY A 84 -1.50 4.33 -10.93
N ALA A 85 -1.98 3.44 -10.06
CA ALA A 85 -2.66 3.82 -8.83
C ALA A 85 -1.63 3.92 -7.70
N MET A 86 -1.78 4.83 -6.75
CA MET A 86 -3.04 5.10 -6.06
C MET A 86 -3.03 6.56 -5.59
N ALA A 87 -4.08 7.31 -5.90
CA ALA A 87 -4.40 8.54 -5.15
C ALA A 87 -4.59 8.21 -3.65
#